data_AF-A0A2N6SQX4-F1
#
_entry.id   AF-A0A2N6SQX4-F1
#
_cell.length_a   1.000
_cell.length_b   1.000
_cell.length_c   1.000
_cell.angle_alpha   90.00
_cell.angle_beta   90.00
_cell.angle_gamma   90.00
#
_symmetry.space_group_name_H-M   'P 1'
#
loop_
_entity.id
_entity.type
_entity.pdbx_description
1 polymer ?
#
loop_
_entity_poly.entity_id
_entity_poly.type
_entity_poly.pdbx_seq_one_letter_code
_entity_poly.pdbx_strand_id
1 'polypeptide(L)' 'MKINTKNLVSITEANQNFSKVARLVDEQRSAVILKNNNPKYVLIKYSDFEAEQNSDDETITEISQRIIEQNKKAYKELSK' A
#
# COMPACT_ATOMS: atom_id res chain seq x y z
N MET A 1 2.85 -5.59 -1.38
CA MET A 1 4.00 -4.91 -0.74
C MET A 1 5.08 -5.91 -0.31
N LYS A 2 6.35 -5.73 -0.69
CA LYS A 2 7.49 -6.45 -0.08
C LYS A 2 7.81 -5.77 1.25
N ILE A 3 7.44 -6.38 2.37
CA ILE A 3 7.73 -5.82 3.70
C ILE A 3 9.24 -5.91 3.93
N ASN A 4 9.91 -4.74 3.97
CA ASN A 4 11.34 -4.66 4.22
C ASN A 4 11.58 -4.86 5.72
N THR A 5 12.18 -5.99 6.09
CA THR A 5 12.39 -6.41 7.49
C THR A 5 13.35 -5.53 8.28
N LYS A 6 14.05 -4.60 7.61
CA LYS A 6 14.98 -3.64 8.25
C LYS A 6 14.28 -2.54 9.06
N ASN A 7 12.96 -2.42 8.96
CA ASN A 7 12.22 -1.28 9.50
C ASN A 7 11.28 -1.69 10.64
N LEU A 8 11.61 -2.78 11.34
CA LEU A 8 10.84 -3.31 12.47
C LEU A 8 11.15 -2.53 13.74
N VAL A 9 10.12 -1.98 14.36
CA VAL A 9 10.23 -1.17 15.59
C VAL A 9 9.27 -1.70 16.63
N SER A 10 9.64 -1.73 17.91
CA SER A 10 8.69 -2.07 18.96
C SER A 10 7.68 -0.94 19.16
N ILE A 11 6.47 -1.26 19.64
CA ILE A 11 5.46 -0.25 19.99
C ILE A 11 5.97 0.73 21.06
N THR A 12 6.84 0.25 21.97
CA THR A 12 7.45 1.09 23.00
C THR A 12 8.40 2.12 22.38
N GLU A 13 9.30 1.71 21.47
CA GLU A 13 10.21 2.64 20.77
C GLU A 13 9.42 3.62 19.90
N ALA A 14 8.38 3.16 19.19
CA ALA A 14 7.54 4.04 18.38
C ALA A 14 6.83 5.12 19.23
N ASN A 15 6.36 4.77 20.43
CA ASN A 15 5.71 5.72 21.33
C ASN A 15 6.70 6.70 21.97
N GLN A 16 7.90 6.24 22.34
CA GLN A 16 8.89 7.07 23.03
C GLN A 16 9.70 7.95 22.06
N ASN A 17 9.93 7.46 20.84
CA ASN A 17 10.83 8.06 19.86
C ASN A 17 10.13 8.30 18.51
N PHE A 18 8.87 8.73 18.52
CA PHE A 18 8.05 8.87 17.31
C PHE A 18 8.75 9.67 16.19
N SER A 19 9.32 10.84 16.50
CA SER A 19 10.01 11.67 15.49
C SER A 19 11.20 10.97 14.83
N LYS A 20 11.90 10.10 15.58
CA LYS A 20 13.00 9.28 15.03
C LYS A 20 12.46 8.20 14.11
N VAL A 21 11.34 7.56 14.47
CA VAL A 21 10.67 6.57 13.64
C VAL A 21 10.08 7.20 12.37
N ALA A 22 9.55 8.43 12.45
CA ALA A 22 9.11 9.19 11.28
C ALA A 22 10.26 9.47 10.30
N ARG A 23 11.44 9.86 10.79
CA ARG A 23 12.64 10.01 9.94
C ARG A 23 13.07 8.70 9.28
N LEU A 24 12.96 7.58 9.99
CA LEU A 24 13.20 6.25 9.40
C LEU A 24 12.24 5.98 8.23
N VAL A 25 10.99 6.41 8.34
CA VAL A 25 9.99 6.32 7.26
C VAL A 25 10.32 7.25 6.09
N ASP A 26 10.87 8.44 6.35
CA ASP A 26 11.32 9.33 5.27
C ASP A 26 12.39 8.68 4.41
N GLU A 27 13.32 7.95 5.04
CA GLU A 27 14.44 7.25 4.40
C GLU A 27 14.04 5.90 3.76
N GLN A 28 13.25 5.10 4.48
CA GLN A 28 12.96 3.71 4.13
C GLN A 28 11.53 3.48 3.63
N ARG A 29 10.76 4.55 3.39
CA ARG A 29 9.35 4.62 2.96
C ARG A 29 8.32 4.10 3.96
N SER A 30 8.67 3.14 4.81
CA SER A 30 7.74 2.56 5.78
C SER A 30 8.45 2.03 7.02
N ALA A 31 7.74 1.93 8.14
CA ALA A 31 8.19 1.28 9.36
C ALA A 31 7.09 0.37 9.90
N VAL A 32 7.45 -0.85 10.30
CA VAL A 32 6.51 -1.83 10.83
C VAL A 32 6.62 -1.86 12.35
N ILE A 33 5.52 -1.62 13.04
CA ILE A 33 5.48 -1.55 14.50
C ILE A 33 4.98 -2.88 15.06
N LEU A 34 5.78 -3.46 15.94
CA LEU A 34 5.57 -4.73 16.62
C LEU A 34 4.90 -4.51 17.98
N LYS A 35 3.90 -5.33 18.31
CA LYS A 35 3.34 -5.47 19.66
C LYS A 35 3.50 -6.93 20.08
N ASN A 36 4.16 -7.18 21.22
CA ASN A 36 4.48 -8.54 21.69
C ASN A 36 5.19 -9.37 20.60
N ASN A 37 6.21 -8.80 19.96
CA ASN A 37 6.97 -9.39 18.84
C ASN A 37 6.16 -9.75 17.58
N ASN A 38 4.90 -9.33 17.50
CA ASN A 38 4.05 -9.55 16.33
C ASN A 38 3.79 -8.22 15.59
N PRO A 39 3.96 -8.17 14.26
CA PRO A 39 3.58 -7.01 13.46
C PRO A 39 2.12 -6.64 13.69
N LYS A 40 1.87 -5.40 14.12
CA LYS A 40 0.52 -4.95 14.46
C LYS A 40 0.11 -3.65 13.77
N TYR A 41 1.07 -2.77 13.52
CA TYR A 41 0.83 -1.49 12.84
C TYR A 41 1.92 -1.21 11.81
N VAL A 42 1.65 -0.27 10.91
CA VAL A 42 2.62 0.26 9.95
C VAL A 42 2.54 1.78 9.95
N LEU A 43 3.68 2.44 9.82
CA LEU A 43 3.80 3.88 9.59
C LEU A 43 4.36 4.08 8.18
N ILE A 44 3.69 4.93 7.40
CA ILE A 44 4.08 5.32 6.03
C ILE A 44 3.80 6.81 5.84
N LYS A 45 4.46 7.42 4.83
CA LYS A 45 4.12 8.78 4.42
C LYS A 45 2.72 8.80 3.80
N TYR A 46 1.96 9.84 4.11
CA TYR A 46 0.61 10.01 3.59
C TYR A 46 0.60 10.09 2.06
N SER A 47 1.55 10.81 1.45
CA SER A 47 1.68 10.89 -0.01
C SER A 47 1.92 9.53 -0.67
N ASP A 48 2.70 8.67 -0.02
CA ASP A 48 3.01 7.33 -0.54
C ASP A 48 1.78 6.42 -0.41
N PHE A 49 1.01 6.56 0.68
CA PHE A 49 -0.28 5.89 0.86
C PHE A 49 -1.30 6.32 -0.21
N GLU A 50 -1.44 7.63 -0.44
CA GLU A 50 -2.35 8.14 -1.48
C GLU A 50 -1.92 7.69 -2.87
N ALA A 51 -0.63 7.72 -3.20
CA ALA A 51 -0.15 7.24 -4.49
C ALA A 51 -0.43 5.75 -4.70
N GLU A 52 -0.23 4.90 -3.68
CA GLU A 52 -0.56 3.47 -3.75
C GLU A 52 -2.07 3.24 -3.89
N GLN A 53 -2.91 3.95 -3.12
CA GLN A 53 -4.37 3.84 -3.21
C GLN A 53 -4.91 4.25 -4.59
N ASN A 54 -4.43 5.38 -5.13
CA ASN A 54 -4.84 5.84 -6.45
C ASN A 54 -4.34 4.91 -7.56
N SER A 55 -3.14 4.34 -7.42
CA SER A 55 -2.61 3.37 -8.39
C SER A 55 -3.43 2.08 -8.43
N ASP A 56 -3.93 1.59 -7.30
CA ASP A 56 -4.77 0.38 -7.26
C ASP A 56 -6.12 0.61 -7.97
N ASP A 57 -6.74 1.79 -7.82
CA ASP A 57 -7.98 2.17 -8.53
C ASP A 57 -7.73 2.42 -10.04
N GLU A 58 -6.61 3.04 -10.41
CA GLU A 58 -6.18 3.18 -11.81
C GLU A 58 -5.96 1.80 -12.44
N THR A 59 -5.32 0.86 -11.73
CA THR A 59 -5.04 -0.50 -12.20
C THR A 59 -6.31 -1.31 -12.43
N ILE A 60 -7.31 -1.22 -11.53
CA ILE A 60 -8.61 -1.87 -11.75
C ILE A 60 -9.33 -1.29 -12.96
N THR A 61 -9.27 0.04 -13.14
CA THR A 61 -9.90 0.72 -14.28
C THR A 61 -9.24 0.32 -15.60
N GLU A 62 -7.91 0.27 -15.66
CA GLU A 62 -7.14 -0.19 -16.82
C GLU A 62 -7.40 -1.67 -17.14
N ILE A 63 -7.41 -2.54 -16.13
CA ILE A 63 -7.76 -3.96 -16.30
C ILE A 63 -9.19 -4.10 -16.82
N SER A 64 -10.13 -3.34 -16.25
CA SER A 64 -11.55 -3.35 -16.65
C SER A 64 -11.72 -2.86 -18.09
N GLN A 65 -11.07 -1.76 -18.48
CA GLN A 65 -11.08 -1.27 -19.86
C GLN A 65 -10.49 -2.31 -20.81
N ARG A 66 -9.36 -2.92 -20.47
CA ARG A 66 -8.73 -3.97 -21.28
C ARG A 66 -9.64 -5.19 -21.45
N ILE A 67 -10.32 -5.64 -20.39
CA ILE A 67 -11.27 -6.76 -20.44
C ILE A 67 -12.48 -6.41 -21.31
N ILE A 68 -13.02 -5.20 -21.17
CA ILE A 68 -14.15 -4.70 -21.97
C ILE A 68 -13.76 -4.60 -23.45
N GLU A 69 -12.57 -4.11 -23.77
CA GLU A 69 -12.08 -4.03 -25.14
C GLU A 69 -11.85 -5.41 -25.77
N GLN A 70 -11.24 -6.34 -25.03
CA GLN A 70 -11.01 -7.71 -25.50
C GLN A 70 -12.32 -8.47 -25.76
N ASN A 71 -13.35 -8.21 -24.96
CA ASN A 71 -14.64 -8.90 -25.05
C ASN A 71 -15.73 -8.05 -25.74
N LYS A 72 -15.35 -6.93 -26.35
CA LYS A 72 -16.28 -5.95 -26.96
C LYS A 72 -17.23 -6.58 -27.98
N LYS A 73 -16.77 -7.59 -28.74
CA LYS A 73 -17.62 -8.34 -29.68
C LYS A 73 -18.65 -9.24 -28.98
N ALA A 74 -18.25 -9.92 -27.90
CA ALA A 74 -19.14 -10.79 -27.13
C ALA A 74 -20.22 -9.98 -26.38
N TYR A 75 -19.86 -8.83 -25.80
CA TYR A 75 -20.83 -7.93 -25.16
C TYR A 75 -21.83 -7.33 -26.16
N LYS A 76 -21.39 -7.07 -27.40
CA LYS A 76 -22.26 -6.53 -28.47
C LYS A 76 -23.23 -7.57 -29.03
N GLU A 77 -22.89 -8.86 -28.94
CA GLU A 77 -23.79 -9.98 -29.27
C GLU A 77 -24.78 -10.26 -28.12
N LEU A 78 -24.35 -10.13 -26.86
CA LEU A 78 -25.20 -10.29 -25.67
C LEU A 78 -26.22 -9.14 -25.48
N SER A 79 -25.96 -7.97 -26.07
CA SER A 79 -26.87 -6.81 -25.99
C SER A 79 -27.88 -6.75 -27.15
N LYS A 80 -27.99 -7.80 -27.96
CA LYS A 80 -28.88 -7.89 -29.12
C LYS A 80 -30.00 -8.90 -28.84
#